data_AF-A0A3S5BWE0-F1
#
_entry.id   AF-A0A3S5BWE0-F1
#
_cell.length_a   1.000
_cell.length_b   1.000
_cell.length_c   1.000
_cell.angle_alpha   90.00
_cell.angle_beta   90.00
_cell.angle_gamma   90.00
#
_symmetry.space_group_name_H-M   'P 1'
#
loop_
_entity.id
_entity.type
_entity.pdbx_description
1 polymer ?
#
loop_
_entity_poly.entity_id
_entity_poly.type
_entity_poly.pdbx_seq_one_letter_code
_entity_poly.pdbx_strand_id
1 'polypeptide(L)'
;MALGESLFDVFYLCVVIGLGVRLLFTRKEGAKLFGWMAVLLGAGDAFHLIPRILSHMSPGGFGAYERALSMGQFVTSITMTIFYVLFYFYYKAQSGDSDKKKMAAILVLAAVRIVCVLLPQNGWGSMPGDYTMGIVRNIPFAIMGILLILWTYRHRHKAGLQYMSLLIFLSFAFYIPVVLWADTRPAVGALMMPKTLAYVGIVVVGFRHFVPAFGAESILDQALTFGVMGLVGGVWYREFTKFFGYTAPSHLSKLHVHTLALGLMVLLIAYLFVRTSDAKTLARFRRPFYLYNIGLVWTLAAMLAYGIYDVVAEGAGTISEAALSGVSGMGHILLGVGLIWLFVRIKKGQRQIA
;
A
#
# COMPACT_ATOMS: atom_id res chain seq x y z
N MET A 1 16.20 10.72 -9.86
CA MET A 1 15.51 9.42 -9.93
C MET A 1 15.18 8.90 -8.53
N ALA A 2 16.19 8.77 -7.65
CA ALA A 2 16.05 8.30 -6.27
C ALA A 2 14.89 8.93 -5.46
N LEU A 3 14.75 10.26 -5.47
CA LEU A 3 13.64 10.94 -4.78
C LEU A 3 12.26 10.52 -5.32
N GLY A 4 12.11 10.43 -6.65
CA GLY A 4 10.85 10.07 -7.28
C GLY A 4 10.42 8.65 -6.95
N GLU A 5 11.37 7.71 -6.96
CA GLU A 5 11.13 6.31 -6.55
C GLU A 5 10.79 6.21 -5.07
N SER A 6 11.56 6.87 -4.19
CA SER A 6 11.28 6.85 -2.75
C SER A 6 9.91 7.44 -2.41
N LEU A 7 9.52 8.55 -3.07
CA LEU A 7 8.18 9.11 -2.91
C LEU A 7 7.13 8.12 -3.43
N PHE A 8 7.30 7.54 -4.62
CA PHE A 8 6.39 6.55 -5.15
C PHE A 8 6.17 5.39 -4.16
N ASP A 9 7.24 4.89 -3.55
CA ASP A 9 7.20 3.79 -2.59
C ASP A 9 6.46 4.15 -1.30
N VAL A 10 6.74 5.32 -0.73
CA VAL A 10 6.04 5.80 0.47
C VAL A 10 4.54 5.99 0.18
N PHE A 11 4.20 6.63 -0.93
CA PHE A 11 2.80 6.83 -1.32
C PHE A 11 2.08 5.50 -1.57
N TYR A 12 2.74 4.56 -2.26
CA TYR A 12 2.25 3.21 -2.46
C TYR A 12 1.90 2.53 -1.13
N LEU A 13 2.85 2.50 -0.19
CA LEU A 13 2.67 1.87 1.12
C LEU A 13 1.51 2.51 1.90
N CYS A 14 1.47 3.84 1.97
CA CYS A 14 0.39 4.57 2.65
C CYS A 14 -0.99 4.25 2.05
N VAL A 15 -1.10 4.24 0.71
CA VAL A 15 -2.37 4.00 0.02
C VAL A 15 -2.81 2.54 0.17
N VAL A 16 -1.94 1.57 -0.13
CA VAL A 16 -2.33 0.15 -0.11
C VAL A 16 -2.66 -0.32 1.29
N ILE A 17 -1.84 0.01 2.29
CA ILE A 17 -2.11 -0.36 3.69
C ILE A 17 -3.36 0.38 4.18
N GLY A 18 -3.50 1.68 3.89
CA GLY A 18 -4.66 2.47 4.30
C GLY A 18 -5.97 1.93 3.73
N LEU A 19 -6.02 1.62 2.43
CA LEU A 19 -7.19 1.00 1.81
C LEU A 19 -7.46 -0.41 2.35
N GLY A 20 -6.42 -1.19 2.64
CA GLY A 20 -6.53 -2.51 3.25
C GLY A 20 -7.16 -2.45 4.64
N VAL A 21 -6.64 -1.58 5.51
CA VAL A 21 -7.19 -1.35 6.86
C VAL A 21 -8.64 -0.85 6.77
N ARG A 22 -8.95 0.04 5.83
CA ARG A 22 -10.33 0.53 5.63
C ARG A 22 -11.31 -0.59 5.28
N LEU A 23 -10.89 -1.57 4.50
CA LEU A 23 -11.71 -2.74 4.18
C LEU A 23 -11.96 -3.66 5.38
N LEU A 24 -11.10 -3.63 6.40
CA LEU A 24 -11.32 -4.40 7.64
C LEU A 24 -12.49 -3.86 8.46
N PHE A 25 -12.78 -2.56 8.35
CA PHE A 25 -13.96 -1.93 8.97
C PHE A 25 -15.24 -2.07 8.12
N THR A 26 -15.11 -2.45 6.85
CA THR A 26 -16.26 -2.63 5.96
C THR A 26 -17.05 -3.88 6.33
N ARG A 27 -18.36 -3.73 6.53
CA ARG A 27 -19.26 -4.82 6.97
C ARG A 27 -19.65 -5.82 5.89
N LYS A 28 -19.43 -5.49 4.61
CA LYS A 28 -19.80 -6.36 3.47
C LYS A 28 -19.04 -7.68 3.52
N GLU A 29 -19.75 -8.79 3.29
CA GLU A 29 -19.15 -10.12 3.25
C GLU A 29 -18.01 -10.19 2.22
N GLY A 30 -16.91 -10.85 2.57
CA GLY A 30 -15.69 -10.93 1.74
C GLY A 30 -14.77 -9.71 1.84
N ALA A 31 -15.22 -8.55 2.33
CA ALA A 31 -14.40 -7.34 2.41
C ALA A 31 -13.16 -7.53 3.31
N LYS A 32 -13.32 -8.23 4.44
CA LYS A 32 -12.23 -8.50 5.38
C LYS A 32 -11.12 -9.38 4.79
N LEU A 33 -11.48 -10.40 4.00
CA LEU A 33 -10.50 -11.24 3.30
C LEU A 33 -9.65 -10.38 2.37
N PHE A 34 -10.31 -9.53 1.57
CA PHE A 34 -9.62 -8.64 0.65
C PHE A 34 -8.83 -7.53 1.36
N GLY A 35 -9.33 -7.04 2.49
CA GLY A 35 -8.61 -6.10 3.35
C GLY A 35 -7.30 -6.69 3.88
N TRP A 36 -7.34 -7.92 4.40
CA TRP A 36 -6.13 -8.63 4.82
C TRP A 36 -5.16 -8.90 3.68
N MET A 37 -5.65 -9.20 2.47
CA MET A 37 -4.79 -9.30 1.28
C MET A 37 -4.05 -8.00 1.00
N ALA A 38 -4.73 -6.86 1.04
CA ALA A 38 -4.12 -5.56 0.79
C ALA A 38 -3.13 -5.15 1.90
N VAL A 39 -3.47 -5.41 3.17
CA VAL A 39 -2.54 -5.18 4.30
C VAL A 39 -1.31 -6.08 4.18
N LEU A 40 -1.47 -7.37 3.86
CA LEU A 40 -0.36 -8.31 3.67
C LEU A 40 0.56 -7.89 2.52
N LEU A 41 -0.02 -7.43 1.40
CA LEU A 41 0.73 -6.91 0.26
C LEU A 41 1.58 -5.71 0.67
N GLY A 42 0.96 -4.67 1.25
CA GLY A 42 1.67 -3.45 1.64
C GLY A 42 2.70 -3.69 2.74
N ALA A 43 2.33 -4.44 3.79
CA ALA A 43 3.24 -4.76 4.89
C ALA A 43 4.39 -5.68 4.45
N GLY A 44 4.11 -6.64 3.56
CA GLY A 44 5.15 -7.51 2.99
C GLY A 44 6.14 -6.73 2.13
N ASP A 45 5.65 -5.86 1.26
CA ASP A 45 6.50 -5.02 0.42
C ASP A 45 7.31 -4.02 1.26
N ALA A 46 6.78 -3.53 2.38
CA ALA A 46 7.50 -2.61 3.26
C ALA A 46 8.88 -3.14 3.69
N PHE A 47 9.05 -4.46 3.84
CA PHE A 47 10.33 -5.08 4.22
C PHE A 47 11.45 -4.88 3.20
N HIS A 48 11.16 -4.63 1.92
CA HIS A 48 12.18 -4.29 0.92
C HIS A 48 12.09 -2.83 0.45
N LEU A 49 10.89 -2.25 0.44
CA LEU A 49 10.67 -0.85 0.05
C LEU A 49 11.27 0.13 1.05
N ILE A 50 11.13 -0.14 2.36
CA ILE A 50 11.72 0.73 3.38
C ILE A 50 13.25 0.72 3.25
N PRO A 51 13.96 -0.43 3.26
CA PRO A 51 15.40 -0.44 3.00
C PRO A 51 15.82 0.25 1.72
N ARG A 52 15.02 0.18 0.64
CA ARG A 52 15.29 0.92 -0.60
C ARG A 52 15.20 2.43 -0.39
N ILE A 53 14.15 2.90 0.28
CA ILE A 53 14.00 4.33 0.63
C ILE A 53 15.20 4.79 1.47
N LEU A 54 15.62 4.00 2.47
CA LEU A 54 16.79 4.30 3.30
C LEU A 54 18.08 4.35 2.47
N SER A 55 18.25 3.40 1.54
CA SER A 55 19.40 3.37 0.62
C SER A 55 19.49 4.61 -0.26
N HIS A 56 18.36 5.16 -0.69
CA HIS A 56 18.32 6.39 -1.49
C HIS A 56 18.61 7.65 -0.67
N MET A 57 18.24 7.66 0.60
CA MET A 57 18.28 8.84 1.47
C MET A 57 19.53 8.91 2.34
N SER A 58 20.20 7.78 2.57
CA SER A 58 21.41 7.70 3.40
C SER A 58 22.69 7.86 2.56
N PRO A 59 23.74 8.51 3.10
CA PRO A 59 25.03 8.62 2.41
C PRO A 59 25.67 7.26 2.13
N GLY A 60 25.35 6.22 2.92
CA GLY A 60 25.84 4.85 2.72
C GLY A 60 25.26 4.12 1.50
N GLY A 61 24.25 4.70 0.83
CA GLY A 61 23.69 4.15 -0.39
C GLY A 61 23.10 2.75 -0.24
N PHE A 62 23.03 2.00 -1.34
CA PHE A 62 22.57 0.61 -1.35
C PHE A 62 23.52 -0.34 -0.61
N GLY A 63 24.82 -0.03 -0.53
CA GLY A 63 25.83 -0.84 0.16
C GLY A 63 25.56 -0.98 1.65
N ALA A 64 25.10 0.09 2.31
CA ALA A 64 24.79 0.08 3.74
C ALA A 64 23.58 -0.79 4.11
N TYR A 65 22.68 -1.07 3.16
CA TYR A 65 21.41 -1.75 3.39
C TYR A 65 21.26 -3.06 2.60
N GLU A 66 22.33 -3.61 2.02
CA GLU A 66 22.30 -4.85 1.23
C GLU A 66 21.61 -6.01 1.96
N ARG A 67 22.00 -6.24 3.22
CA ARG A 67 21.42 -7.30 4.04
C ARG A 67 19.93 -7.08 4.27
N ALA A 68 19.51 -5.84 4.55
CA ALA A 68 18.11 -5.51 4.78
C ALA A 68 17.28 -5.67 3.50
N LEU A 69 17.81 -5.26 2.34
CA LEU A 69 17.18 -5.46 1.04
C LEU A 69 17.03 -6.95 0.70
N SER A 70 18.08 -7.75 0.92
CA SER A 70 18.07 -9.19 0.66
C SER A 70 17.05 -9.92 1.55
N MET A 71 17.04 -9.62 2.86
CA MET A 71 16.02 -10.13 3.78
C MET A 71 14.62 -9.63 3.44
N GLY A 72 14.50 -8.41 2.92
CA GLY A 72 13.23 -7.87 2.43
C GLY A 72 12.66 -8.65 1.26
N GLN A 73 13.51 -9.06 0.32
CA GLN A 73 13.11 -9.92 -0.80
C GLN A 73 12.69 -11.32 -0.35
N PHE A 74 13.34 -11.87 0.68
CA PHE A 74 12.94 -13.13 1.31
C PHE A 74 11.51 -13.03 1.86
N VAL A 75 11.24 -12.03 2.70
CA VAL A 75 9.91 -11.81 3.29
C VAL A 75 8.87 -11.58 2.19
N THR A 76 9.19 -10.73 1.21
CA THR A 76 8.30 -10.43 0.08
C THR A 76 7.98 -11.68 -0.73
N SER A 77 8.93 -12.59 -0.91
CA SER A 77 8.69 -13.86 -1.62
C SER A 77 7.66 -14.74 -0.90
N ILE A 78 7.69 -14.77 0.43
CA ILE A 78 6.72 -15.50 1.25
C ILE A 78 5.36 -14.78 1.21
N THR A 79 5.32 -13.48 1.50
CA THR A 79 4.07 -12.72 1.57
C THR A 79 3.35 -12.69 0.23
N MET A 80 4.07 -12.57 -0.89
CA MET A 80 3.48 -12.64 -2.22
C MET A 80 2.91 -14.04 -2.53
N THR A 81 3.53 -15.10 -2.03
CA THR A 81 2.96 -16.45 -2.17
C THR A 81 1.62 -16.54 -1.44
N ILE A 82 1.57 -16.07 -0.19
CA ILE A 82 0.36 -16.04 0.62
C ILE A 82 -0.69 -15.12 -0.02
N PHE A 83 -0.30 -13.97 -0.57
CA PHE A 83 -1.21 -13.06 -1.28
C PHE A 83 -1.96 -13.76 -2.41
N TYR A 84 -1.28 -14.54 -3.24
CA TYR A 84 -1.93 -15.25 -4.35
C TYR A 84 -2.77 -16.45 -3.89
N VAL A 85 -2.41 -17.09 -2.78
CA VAL A 85 -3.27 -18.09 -2.12
C VAL A 85 -4.57 -17.42 -1.62
N LEU A 86 -4.47 -16.27 -0.94
CA LEU A 86 -5.64 -15.50 -0.51
C LEU A 86 -6.45 -14.99 -1.70
N PHE A 87 -5.78 -14.57 -2.79
CA PHE A 87 -6.45 -14.19 -4.03
C PHE A 87 -7.23 -15.37 -4.62
N TYR A 88 -6.71 -16.60 -4.56
CA TYR A 88 -7.48 -17.78 -4.98
C TYR A 88 -8.75 -17.96 -4.13
N PHE A 89 -8.67 -17.78 -2.80
CA PHE A 89 -9.86 -17.83 -1.95
C PHE A 89 -10.86 -16.72 -2.26
N TYR A 90 -10.38 -15.51 -2.57
CA TYR A 90 -11.22 -14.42 -3.07
C TYR A 90 -11.87 -14.79 -4.42
N TYR A 91 -11.10 -15.30 -5.38
CA TYR A 91 -11.60 -15.79 -6.65
C TYR A 91 -12.69 -16.85 -6.45
N LYS A 92 -12.47 -17.83 -5.59
CA LYS A 92 -13.42 -18.90 -5.27
C LYS A 92 -14.73 -18.32 -4.72
N ALA A 93 -14.63 -17.38 -3.77
CA ALA A 93 -15.81 -16.73 -3.19
C ALA A 93 -16.63 -15.96 -4.25
N GLN A 94 -15.98 -15.24 -5.17
CA GLN A 94 -16.67 -14.41 -6.16
C GLN A 94 -17.18 -15.19 -7.38
N SER A 95 -16.48 -16.26 -7.76
CA SER A 95 -16.85 -17.09 -8.91
C SER A 95 -17.89 -18.17 -8.56
N GLY A 96 -17.89 -18.65 -7.31
CA GLY A 96 -18.61 -19.87 -6.90
C GLY A 96 -17.89 -21.16 -7.31
N ASP A 97 -16.68 -21.06 -7.86
CA ASP A 97 -15.90 -22.18 -8.36
C ASP A 97 -15.27 -22.97 -7.20
N SER A 98 -15.89 -24.11 -6.87
CA SER A 98 -15.48 -24.98 -5.76
C SER A 98 -14.60 -26.16 -6.19
N ASP A 99 -13.97 -26.11 -7.37
CA ASP A 99 -13.11 -27.18 -7.88
C ASP A 99 -11.92 -27.47 -6.95
N LYS A 100 -11.95 -28.68 -6.35
CA LYS A 100 -10.91 -29.17 -5.43
C LYS A 100 -9.55 -29.30 -6.10
N LYS A 101 -9.49 -29.59 -7.41
CA LYS A 101 -8.22 -29.71 -8.15
C LYS A 101 -7.53 -28.35 -8.28
N LYS A 102 -8.29 -27.28 -8.53
CA LYS A 102 -7.74 -25.91 -8.57
C LYS A 102 -7.17 -25.50 -7.22
N MET A 103 -7.88 -25.80 -6.14
CA MET A 103 -7.41 -25.54 -4.78
C MET A 103 -6.12 -26.30 -4.48
N ALA A 104 -6.09 -27.60 -4.77
CA ALA A 104 -4.89 -28.42 -4.59
C ALA A 104 -3.71 -27.88 -5.42
N ALA A 105 -3.92 -27.51 -6.67
CA ALA A 105 -2.88 -26.94 -7.53
C ALA A 105 -2.26 -25.68 -6.92
N ILE A 106 -3.08 -24.72 -6.45
CA ILE A 106 -2.59 -23.49 -5.82
C ILE A 106 -1.82 -23.79 -4.53
N LEU A 107 -2.35 -24.66 -3.67
CA LEU A 107 -1.71 -25.00 -2.39
C LEU A 107 -0.39 -25.76 -2.59
N VAL A 108 -0.32 -26.69 -3.55
CA VAL A 108 0.90 -27.41 -3.89
C VAL A 108 1.95 -26.45 -4.47
N LEU A 109 1.58 -25.59 -5.42
CA LEU A 109 2.50 -24.60 -6.00
C LEU A 109 3.01 -23.62 -4.93
N ALA A 110 2.16 -23.22 -3.99
CA ALA A 110 2.55 -22.38 -2.86
C ALA A 110 3.53 -23.12 -1.95
N ALA A 111 3.25 -24.37 -1.57
CA ALA A 111 4.14 -25.17 -0.74
C ALA A 111 5.51 -25.37 -1.41
N VAL A 112 5.52 -25.73 -2.70
CA VAL A 112 6.76 -25.86 -3.48
C VAL A 112 7.54 -24.56 -3.48
N ARG A 113 6.88 -23.41 -3.72
CA ARG A 113 7.53 -22.10 -3.68
C ARG A 113 8.14 -21.80 -2.32
N ILE A 114 7.40 -22.04 -1.23
CA ILE A 114 7.89 -21.79 0.13
C ILE A 114 9.12 -22.65 0.41
N VAL A 115 9.10 -23.93 0.04
CA VAL A 115 10.28 -24.79 0.15
C VAL A 115 11.45 -24.21 -0.63
N CYS A 116 11.26 -23.84 -1.91
CA CYS A 116 12.30 -23.23 -2.73
C CYS A 116 12.86 -21.93 -2.12
N VAL A 117 12.03 -21.12 -1.45
CA VAL A 117 12.43 -19.87 -0.79
C VAL A 117 13.23 -20.12 0.49
N LEU A 118 12.92 -21.18 1.23
CA LEU A 118 13.58 -21.54 2.49
C LEU A 118 14.94 -22.24 2.30
N LEU A 119 15.23 -22.72 1.10
CA LEU A 119 16.50 -23.36 0.77
C LEU A 119 17.69 -22.41 1.01
N PRO A 120 18.77 -22.84 1.69
CA PRO A 120 19.92 -21.98 2.01
C PRO A 120 20.66 -21.50 0.76
N GLN A 121 20.53 -22.20 -0.37
CA GLN A 121 21.11 -21.85 -1.67
C GLN A 121 20.66 -20.49 -2.19
N ASN A 122 19.57 -19.91 -1.66
CA ASN A 122 19.14 -18.56 -2.04
C ASN A 122 20.13 -17.46 -1.61
N GLY A 123 21.02 -17.72 -0.65
CA GLY A 123 22.00 -16.73 -0.19
C GLY A 123 21.36 -15.50 0.46
N TRP A 124 20.29 -15.68 1.23
CA TRP A 124 19.61 -14.56 1.89
C TRP A 124 20.55 -13.84 2.86
N GLY A 125 20.51 -12.51 2.83
CA GLY A 125 21.37 -11.64 3.63
C GLY A 125 22.60 -11.11 2.89
N SER A 126 22.88 -11.59 1.68
CA SER A 126 23.87 -11.03 0.75
C SER A 126 23.20 -10.49 -0.53
N MET A 127 23.88 -9.55 -1.19
CA MET A 127 23.54 -9.03 -2.52
C MET A 127 24.78 -9.08 -3.44
N PRO A 128 24.64 -9.43 -4.73
CA PRO A 128 23.44 -9.98 -5.35
C PRO A 128 23.14 -11.40 -4.81
N GLY A 129 21.86 -11.76 -4.77
CA GLY A 129 21.43 -13.12 -4.40
C GLY A 129 21.77 -14.14 -5.50
N ASP A 130 21.54 -15.43 -5.24
CA ASP A 130 21.77 -16.47 -6.25
C ASP A 130 20.74 -16.37 -7.40
N TYR A 131 21.25 -16.16 -8.62
CA TYR A 131 20.45 -15.98 -9.83
C TYR A 131 19.60 -17.21 -10.16
N THR A 132 20.21 -18.40 -10.08
CA THR A 132 19.54 -19.67 -10.43
C THR A 132 18.38 -19.95 -9.48
N MET A 133 18.60 -19.81 -8.18
CA MET A 133 17.56 -19.92 -7.16
C MET A 133 16.50 -18.83 -7.30
N GLY A 134 16.90 -17.63 -7.72
CA GLY A 134 16.00 -16.56 -8.14
C GLY A 134 15.00 -17.00 -9.21
N ILE A 135 15.45 -17.74 -10.23
CA ILE A 135 14.57 -18.32 -11.25
C ILE A 135 13.74 -19.46 -10.67
N VAL A 136 14.39 -20.44 -10.02
CA VAL A 136 13.74 -21.67 -9.51
C VAL A 136 12.57 -21.36 -8.58
N ARG A 137 12.73 -20.44 -7.62
CA ARG A 137 11.65 -20.07 -6.68
C ARG A 137 10.50 -19.29 -7.34
N ASN A 138 10.74 -18.72 -8.52
CA ASN A 138 9.74 -17.95 -9.27
C ASN A 138 9.01 -18.77 -10.33
N ILE A 139 9.50 -19.95 -10.72
CA ILE A 139 8.77 -20.86 -11.62
C ILE A 139 7.40 -21.27 -11.03
N PRO A 140 7.30 -21.81 -9.79
CA PRO A 140 6.00 -22.13 -9.21
C PRO A 140 5.09 -20.91 -9.08
N PHE A 141 5.68 -19.73 -8.83
CA PHE A 141 4.95 -18.47 -8.75
C PHE A 141 4.34 -18.05 -10.09
N ALA A 142 5.11 -18.12 -11.16
CA ALA A 142 4.66 -17.79 -12.50
C ALA A 142 3.54 -18.72 -12.95
N ILE A 143 3.66 -20.03 -12.66
CA ILE A 143 2.59 -21.01 -12.94
C ILE A 143 1.31 -20.65 -12.17
N MET A 144 1.44 -20.36 -10.87
CA MET A 144 0.30 -19.94 -10.03
C MET A 144 -0.38 -18.67 -10.60
N GLY A 145 0.42 -17.70 -11.02
CA GLY A 145 -0.04 -16.48 -11.68
C GLY A 145 -0.82 -16.77 -12.97
N ILE A 146 -0.26 -17.57 -13.87
CA ILE A 146 -0.89 -17.96 -15.13
C ILE A 146 -2.24 -18.64 -14.88
N LEU A 147 -2.30 -19.61 -13.96
CA LEU A 147 -3.53 -20.31 -13.61
C LEU A 147 -4.61 -19.33 -13.14
N LEU A 148 -4.27 -18.42 -12.22
CA LEU A 148 -5.20 -17.43 -11.68
C LEU A 148 -5.64 -16.40 -12.74
N ILE A 149 -4.76 -15.99 -13.65
CA ILE A 149 -5.12 -15.14 -14.79
C ILE A 149 -6.19 -15.84 -15.64
N LEU A 150 -5.93 -17.09 -16.04
CA LEU A 150 -6.84 -17.87 -16.91
C LEU A 150 -8.19 -18.11 -16.25
N TRP A 151 -8.22 -18.53 -14.98
CA TRP A 151 -9.46 -18.82 -14.26
C TRP A 151 -10.27 -17.56 -13.98
N THR A 152 -9.61 -16.47 -13.57
CA THR A 152 -10.26 -15.19 -13.32
C THR A 152 -10.79 -14.60 -14.62
N TYR A 153 -10.08 -14.73 -15.74
CA TYR A 153 -10.53 -14.26 -17.04
C TYR A 153 -11.86 -14.91 -17.46
N ARG A 154 -12.01 -16.23 -17.25
CA ARG A 154 -13.28 -16.94 -17.53
C ARG A 154 -14.46 -16.41 -16.72
N HIS A 155 -14.19 -15.90 -15.51
CA HIS A 155 -15.20 -15.35 -14.60
C HIS A 155 -15.19 -13.82 -14.53
N ARG A 156 -14.56 -13.13 -15.49
CA ARG A 156 -14.37 -11.66 -15.48
C ARG A 156 -15.66 -10.84 -15.41
N HIS A 157 -16.78 -11.45 -15.79
CA HIS A 157 -18.10 -10.82 -15.76
C HIS A 157 -18.72 -10.78 -14.34
N LYS A 158 -18.21 -11.59 -13.41
CA LYS A 158 -18.65 -11.59 -12.00
C LYS A 158 -18.20 -10.31 -11.30
N ALA A 159 -19.07 -9.77 -10.46
CA ALA A 159 -18.75 -8.58 -9.67
C ALA A 159 -17.50 -8.81 -8.80
N GLY A 160 -16.58 -7.86 -8.80
CA GLY A 160 -15.33 -7.95 -8.05
C GLY A 160 -14.19 -8.70 -8.77
N LEU A 161 -14.46 -9.43 -9.86
CA LEU A 161 -13.43 -10.05 -10.71
C LEU A 161 -13.15 -9.26 -11.99
N GLN A 162 -13.94 -8.23 -12.26
CA GLN A 162 -13.74 -7.31 -13.38
C GLN A 162 -12.32 -6.74 -13.34
N TYR A 163 -11.64 -6.75 -14.49
CA TYR A 163 -10.25 -6.27 -14.66
C TYR A 163 -9.16 -7.00 -13.85
N MET A 164 -9.50 -7.84 -12.87
CA MET A 164 -8.52 -8.52 -12.01
C MET A 164 -7.54 -9.38 -12.83
N SER A 165 -8.02 -10.13 -13.82
CA SER A 165 -7.14 -10.94 -14.68
C SER A 165 -6.15 -10.10 -15.49
N LEU A 166 -6.58 -8.92 -15.99
CA LEU A 166 -5.74 -8.00 -16.73
C LEU A 166 -4.66 -7.39 -15.81
N LEU A 167 -5.05 -6.97 -14.60
CA LEU A 167 -4.11 -6.38 -13.64
C LEU A 167 -3.08 -7.40 -13.15
N ILE A 168 -3.49 -8.64 -12.90
CA ILE A 168 -2.55 -9.72 -12.57
C ILE A 168 -1.62 -10.00 -13.75
N PHE A 169 -2.16 -10.08 -14.97
CA PHE A 169 -1.36 -10.26 -16.17
C PHE A 169 -0.32 -9.15 -16.33
N LEU A 170 -0.71 -7.88 -16.24
CA LEU A 170 0.22 -6.74 -16.33
C LEU A 170 1.30 -6.80 -15.25
N SER A 171 0.92 -7.15 -14.02
CA SER A 171 1.86 -7.33 -12.92
C SER A 171 2.94 -8.38 -13.25
N PHE A 172 2.55 -9.56 -13.75
CA PHE A 172 3.50 -10.60 -14.15
C PHE A 172 4.28 -10.23 -15.41
N ALA A 173 3.66 -9.56 -16.38
CA ALA A 173 4.30 -9.12 -17.62
C ALA A 173 5.45 -8.15 -17.34
N PHE A 174 5.31 -7.26 -16.34
CA PHE A 174 6.38 -6.38 -15.89
C PHE A 174 7.36 -7.07 -14.93
N TYR A 175 6.91 -8.04 -14.13
CA TYR A 175 7.75 -8.74 -13.16
C TYR A 175 8.77 -9.69 -13.80
N ILE A 176 8.33 -10.51 -14.76
CA ILE A 176 9.17 -11.56 -15.36
C ILE A 176 10.45 -10.98 -15.97
N PRO A 177 10.42 -9.89 -16.76
CA PRO A 177 11.65 -9.28 -17.27
C PRO A 177 12.61 -8.83 -16.17
N VAL A 178 12.10 -8.32 -15.06
CA VAL A 178 12.93 -7.85 -13.95
C VAL A 178 13.66 -9.02 -13.31
N VAL A 179 12.97 -10.14 -13.07
CA VAL A 179 13.61 -11.35 -12.50
C VAL A 179 14.70 -11.91 -13.41
N LEU A 180 14.49 -11.88 -14.72
CA LEU A 180 15.43 -12.50 -15.67
C LEU A 180 16.63 -11.63 -15.99
N TRP A 181 16.47 -10.30 -16.02
CA TRP A 181 17.46 -9.41 -16.63
C TRP A 181 17.93 -8.23 -15.77
N ALA A 182 17.31 -7.95 -14.60
CA ALA A 182 17.69 -6.75 -13.82
C ALA A 182 19.17 -6.74 -13.41
N ASP A 183 19.74 -7.91 -13.11
CA ASP A 183 21.16 -8.03 -12.73
C ASP A 183 22.11 -7.71 -13.89
N THR A 184 21.67 -7.93 -15.14
CA THR A 184 22.47 -7.66 -16.35
C THR A 184 22.17 -6.31 -16.99
N ARG A 185 20.95 -5.80 -16.80
CA ARG A 185 20.44 -4.55 -17.38
C ARG A 185 19.65 -3.78 -16.32
N PRO A 186 20.32 -2.93 -15.52
CA PRO A 186 19.70 -2.23 -14.40
C PRO A 186 18.46 -1.41 -14.77
N ALA A 187 18.41 -0.86 -16.00
CA ALA A 187 17.26 -0.11 -16.51
C ALA A 187 15.95 -0.93 -16.54
N VAL A 188 16.03 -2.26 -16.65
CA VAL A 188 14.86 -3.15 -16.60
C VAL A 188 14.19 -3.09 -15.22
N GLY A 189 14.96 -2.79 -14.16
CA GLY A 189 14.44 -2.59 -12.81
C GLY A 189 13.33 -1.54 -12.71
N ALA A 190 13.30 -0.54 -13.62
CA ALA A 190 12.24 0.47 -13.67
C ALA A 190 10.84 -0.12 -13.90
N LEU A 191 10.72 -1.33 -14.46
CA LEU A 191 9.45 -2.05 -14.64
C LEU A 191 8.81 -2.46 -13.30
N MET A 192 9.53 -2.35 -12.18
CA MET A 192 8.95 -2.54 -10.85
C MET A 192 7.86 -1.50 -10.54
N MET A 193 7.97 -0.24 -11.00
CA MET A 193 6.93 0.77 -10.76
C MET A 193 5.60 0.45 -11.49
N PRO A 194 5.59 0.16 -12.80
CA PRO A 194 4.39 -0.32 -13.50
C PRO A 194 3.78 -1.58 -12.87
N LYS A 195 4.61 -2.55 -12.44
CA LYS A 195 4.14 -3.73 -11.68
C LYS A 195 3.39 -3.30 -10.42
N THR A 196 3.97 -2.40 -9.62
CA THR A 196 3.36 -1.92 -8.37
C THR A 196 2.06 -1.18 -8.64
N LEU A 197 1.97 -0.39 -9.71
CA LEU A 197 0.72 0.24 -10.14
C LEU A 197 -0.37 -0.79 -10.48
N ALA A 198 -0.02 -1.93 -11.06
CA ALA A 198 -0.97 -2.99 -11.32
C ALA A 198 -1.55 -3.57 -10.00
N TYR A 199 -0.71 -3.72 -8.96
CA TYR A 199 -1.18 -4.13 -7.63
C TYR A 199 -2.04 -3.07 -6.94
N VAL A 200 -1.67 -1.78 -7.04
CA VAL A 200 -2.55 -0.68 -6.61
C VAL A 200 -3.89 -0.79 -7.32
N GLY A 201 -3.89 -1.07 -8.62
CA GLY A 201 -5.09 -1.33 -9.41
C GLY A 201 -5.95 -2.47 -8.83
N ILE A 202 -5.33 -3.61 -8.46
CA ILE A 202 -6.04 -4.75 -7.83
C ILE A 202 -6.72 -4.27 -6.56
N VAL A 203 -5.99 -3.57 -5.68
CA VAL A 203 -6.52 -3.07 -4.41
C VAL A 203 -7.65 -2.08 -4.63
N VAL A 204 -7.51 -1.14 -5.58
CA VAL A 204 -8.54 -0.14 -5.90
C VAL A 204 -9.79 -0.77 -6.49
N VAL A 205 -9.66 -1.75 -7.40
CA VAL A 205 -10.82 -2.46 -7.97
C VAL A 205 -11.56 -3.22 -6.87
N GLY A 206 -10.86 -3.94 -5.99
CA GLY A 206 -11.48 -4.61 -4.87
C GLY A 206 -12.12 -3.64 -3.88
N PHE A 207 -11.45 -2.53 -3.57
CA PHE A 207 -11.99 -1.48 -2.71
C PHE A 207 -13.32 -0.93 -3.25
N ARG A 208 -13.37 -0.59 -4.54
CA ARG A 208 -14.60 -0.08 -5.19
C ARG A 208 -15.72 -1.12 -5.26
N HIS A 209 -15.38 -2.41 -5.31
CA HIS A 209 -16.38 -3.49 -5.23
C HIS A 209 -17.02 -3.56 -3.85
N PHE A 210 -16.24 -3.43 -2.78
CA PHE A 210 -16.73 -3.53 -1.41
C PHE A 210 -17.33 -2.23 -0.87
N VAL A 211 -16.87 -1.08 -1.35
CA VAL A 211 -17.33 0.26 -0.96
C VAL A 211 -17.90 0.99 -2.20
N PRO A 212 -19.07 0.58 -2.73
CA PRO A 212 -19.60 1.10 -3.99
C PRO A 212 -20.22 2.51 -3.87
N ALA A 213 -20.65 2.88 -2.66
CA ALA A 213 -21.36 4.13 -2.41
C ALA A 213 -20.77 4.87 -1.19
N PHE A 214 -20.89 6.19 -1.22
CA PHE A 214 -20.46 7.05 -0.12
C PHE A 214 -21.60 7.20 0.89
N GLY A 215 -21.36 6.78 2.12
CA GLY A 215 -22.30 6.83 3.25
C GLY A 215 -21.70 7.55 4.46
N ALA A 216 -22.51 7.78 5.51
CA ALA A 216 -22.01 8.28 6.78
C ALA A 216 -21.03 7.28 7.42
N GLU A 217 -21.30 5.97 7.32
CA GLU A 217 -20.35 4.92 7.74
C GLU A 217 -19.01 5.03 7.02
N SER A 218 -18.98 5.47 5.75
CA SER A 218 -17.72 5.68 5.02
C SER A 218 -16.80 6.70 5.70
N ILE A 219 -17.36 7.69 6.39
CA ILE A 219 -16.60 8.71 7.13
C ILE A 219 -16.08 8.09 8.44
N LEU A 220 -16.92 7.36 9.16
CA LEU A 220 -16.54 6.65 10.38
C LEU A 220 -15.43 5.63 10.12
N ASP A 221 -15.58 4.77 9.11
CA ASP A 221 -14.59 3.75 8.75
C ASP A 221 -13.25 4.39 8.39
N GLN A 222 -13.26 5.54 7.72
CA GLN A 222 -12.04 6.27 7.38
C GLN A 222 -11.42 6.93 8.61
N ALA A 223 -12.22 7.44 9.55
CA ALA A 223 -11.73 7.96 10.82
C ALA A 223 -11.00 6.85 11.61
N LEU A 224 -11.64 5.68 11.73
CA LEU A 224 -11.05 4.50 12.39
C LEU A 224 -9.79 4.01 11.68
N THR A 225 -9.78 4.04 10.35
CA THR A 225 -8.58 3.74 9.54
C THR A 225 -7.43 4.66 9.92
N PHE A 226 -7.66 5.97 9.97
CA PHE A 226 -6.61 6.90 10.44
C PHE A 226 -6.25 6.71 11.91
N GLY A 227 -7.20 6.30 12.77
CA GLY A 227 -6.89 5.91 14.14
C GLY A 227 -5.83 4.81 14.19
N VAL A 228 -6.05 3.71 13.46
CA VAL A 228 -5.09 2.60 13.35
C VAL A 228 -3.76 3.07 12.75
N MET A 229 -3.81 3.78 11.62
CA MET A 229 -2.59 4.26 10.95
C MET A 229 -1.81 5.25 11.82
N GLY A 230 -2.48 6.08 12.61
CA GLY A 230 -1.87 7.02 13.54
C GLY A 230 -1.14 6.31 14.68
N LEU A 231 -1.75 5.27 15.26
CA LEU A 231 -1.11 4.44 16.29
C LEU A 231 0.14 3.73 15.73
N VAL A 232 0.03 3.13 14.54
CA VAL A 232 1.16 2.52 13.84
C VAL A 232 2.27 3.56 13.58
N GLY A 233 1.91 4.76 13.11
CA GLY A 233 2.85 5.85 12.89
C GLY A 233 3.56 6.33 14.16
N GLY A 234 2.90 6.28 15.31
CA GLY A 234 3.50 6.60 16.61
C GLY A 234 4.53 5.57 17.06
N VAL A 235 4.21 4.28 16.91
CA VAL A 235 5.16 3.18 17.17
C VAL A 235 6.34 3.28 16.20
N TRP A 236 6.06 3.49 14.90
CA TRP A 236 7.08 3.66 13.88
C TRP A 236 8.07 4.76 14.24
N TYR A 237 7.58 5.97 14.54
CA TYR A 237 8.45 7.09 14.94
C TYR A 237 9.39 6.69 16.09
N ARG A 238 8.83 6.12 17.16
CA ARG A 238 9.60 5.77 18.36
C ARG A 238 10.67 4.70 18.10
N GLU A 239 10.31 3.62 17.43
CA GLU A 239 11.26 2.51 17.20
C GLU A 239 12.29 2.89 16.12
N PHE A 240 11.88 3.62 15.10
CA PHE A 240 12.77 4.03 14.01
C PHE A 240 13.84 5.02 14.47
N THR A 241 13.47 6.09 15.20
CA THR A 241 14.48 7.05 15.70
C THR A 241 15.38 6.41 16.74
N LYS A 242 14.85 5.53 17.60
CA LYS A 242 15.65 4.74 18.56
C LYS A 242 16.66 3.85 17.85
N PHE A 243 16.27 3.16 16.78
CA PHE A 243 17.16 2.29 16.02
C PHE A 243 18.36 3.06 15.45
N PHE A 244 18.15 4.30 14.99
CA PHE A 244 19.20 5.17 14.45
C PHE A 244 19.86 6.09 15.51
N GLY A 245 19.48 5.98 16.80
CA GLY A 245 20.00 6.87 17.85
C GLY A 245 19.69 8.36 17.64
N TYR A 246 18.64 8.68 16.88
CA TYR A 246 18.32 10.05 16.47
C TYR A 246 17.45 10.78 17.51
N THR A 247 17.92 11.93 18.00
CA THR A 247 17.27 12.70 19.08
C THR A 247 16.82 14.11 18.68
N ALA A 248 17.22 14.59 17.50
CA ALA A 248 16.84 15.91 17.02
C ALA A 248 15.36 15.96 16.56
N PRO A 249 14.79 17.16 16.35
CA PRO A 249 13.46 17.29 15.79
C PRO A 249 13.36 16.70 14.39
N SER A 250 12.39 15.81 14.15
CA SER A 250 12.10 15.25 12.83
C SER A 250 10.63 15.37 12.47
N HIS A 251 10.33 15.31 11.18
CA HIS A 251 8.95 15.29 10.69
C HIS A 251 8.19 14.03 11.13
N LEU A 252 8.88 12.91 11.42
CA LEU A 252 8.24 11.70 11.97
C LEU A 252 7.55 11.97 13.31
N SER A 253 8.11 12.83 14.16
CA SER A 253 7.52 13.18 15.46
C SER A 253 6.12 13.80 15.31
N LYS A 254 5.85 14.46 14.18
CA LYS A 254 4.57 15.12 13.86
C LYS A 254 3.56 14.15 13.26
N LEU A 255 4.00 13.03 12.67
CA LEU A 255 3.16 12.11 11.89
C LEU A 255 2.01 11.53 12.71
N HIS A 256 2.31 11.04 13.93
CA HIS A 256 1.31 10.45 14.83
C HIS A 256 0.17 11.43 15.15
N VAL A 257 0.53 12.63 15.63
CA VAL A 257 -0.44 13.63 16.08
C VAL A 257 -1.27 14.16 14.91
N HIS A 258 -0.68 14.41 13.73
CA HIS A 258 -1.45 14.87 12.57
C HIS A 258 -2.40 13.79 12.06
N THR A 259 -1.98 12.52 12.07
CA THR A 259 -2.86 11.41 11.66
C THR A 259 -4.04 11.25 12.62
N LEU A 260 -3.83 11.36 13.94
CA LEU A 260 -4.92 11.27 14.90
C LEU A 260 -5.80 12.53 14.93
N ALA A 261 -5.21 13.73 14.94
CA ALA A 261 -5.99 14.96 15.01
C ALA A 261 -6.78 15.21 13.73
N LEU A 262 -6.13 15.18 12.57
CA LEU A 262 -6.78 15.48 11.29
C LEU A 262 -7.49 14.25 10.72
N GLY A 263 -6.92 13.05 10.87
CA GLY A 263 -7.52 11.84 10.34
C GLY A 263 -8.64 11.28 11.21
N LEU A 264 -8.40 11.07 12.51
CA LEU A 264 -9.40 10.49 13.41
C LEU A 264 -10.37 11.56 13.93
N MET A 265 -9.87 12.59 14.64
CA MET A 265 -10.74 13.52 15.37
C MET A 265 -11.60 14.39 14.45
N VAL A 266 -11.03 15.03 13.43
CA VAL A 266 -11.80 15.85 12.49
C VAL A 266 -12.84 15.02 11.74
N LEU A 267 -12.53 13.78 11.33
CA LEU A 267 -13.51 12.93 10.66
C LEU A 267 -14.58 12.38 11.61
N LEU A 268 -14.27 12.10 12.87
CA LEU A 268 -15.29 11.76 13.88
C LEU A 268 -16.25 12.93 14.10
N ILE A 269 -15.73 14.16 14.19
CA ILE A 269 -16.55 15.37 14.27
C ILE A 269 -17.42 15.50 13.02
N ALA A 270 -16.84 15.36 11.82
CA ALA A 270 -17.58 15.40 10.57
C ALA A 270 -18.68 14.33 10.51
N TYR A 271 -18.41 13.12 10.99
CA TYR A 271 -19.38 12.04 11.11
C TYR A 271 -20.54 12.42 12.01
N LEU A 272 -20.29 13.01 13.19
CA LEU A 272 -21.35 13.45 14.11
C LEU A 272 -22.30 14.47 13.47
N PHE A 273 -21.80 15.34 12.59
CA PHE A 273 -22.63 16.31 11.87
C PHE A 273 -23.49 15.69 10.77
N VAL A 274 -23.05 14.59 10.15
CA VAL A 274 -23.72 14.03 8.97
C VAL A 274 -24.41 12.68 9.22
N ARG A 275 -24.24 12.07 10.40
CA ARG A 275 -24.80 10.75 10.72
C ARG A 275 -26.33 10.68 10.66
N THR A 276 -27.03 11.80 10.86
CA THR A 276 -28.50 11.92 10.77
C THR A 276 -28.96 12.61 9.48
N SER A 277 -28.04 12.95 8.56
CA SER A 277 -28.38 13.63 7.32
C SER A 277 -29.05 12.71 6.30
N ASP A 278 -29.94 13.27 5.49
CA ASP A 278 -30.53 12.58 4.35
C ASP A 278 -29.51 12.34 3.22
N ALA A 279 -29.87 11.45 2.29
CA ALA A 279 -28.99 11.07 1.18
C ALA A 279 -28.60 12.27 0.29
N LYS A 280 -29.51 13.24 0.11
CA LYS A 280 -29.28 14.45 -0.70
C LYS A 280 -28.24 15.35 -0.06
N THR A 281 -28.29 15.53 1.25
CA THR A 281 -27.30 16.29 2.01
C THR A 281 -25.96 15.57 2.00
N LEU A 282 -25.94 14.27 2.26
CA LEU A 282 -24.73 13.45 2.29
C LEU A 282 -23.99 13.43 0.94
N ALA A 283 -24.72 13.41 -0.17
CA ALA A 283 -24.12 13.47 -1.51
C ALA A 283 -23.26 14.74 -1.73
N ARG A 284 -23.59 15.86 -1.06
CA ARG A 284 -22.83 17.12 -1.13
C ARG A 284 -21.50 17.05 -0.39
N PHE A 285 -21.35 16.13 0.57
CA PHE A 285 -20.12 15.91 1.33
C PHE A 285 -19.11 15.01 0.61
N ARG A 286 -19.56 14.22 -0.37
CA ARG A 286 -18.71 13.23 -1.05
C ARG A 286 -17.43 13.83 -1.64
N ARG A 287 -17.56 14.90 -2.43
CA ARG A 287 -16.40 15.54 -3.09
C ARG A 287 -15.42 16.20 -2.09
N PRO A 288 -15.86 17.07 -1.17
CA PRO A 288 -14.95 17.64 -0.18
C PRO A 288 -14.31 16.57 0.71
N PHE A 289 -15.05 15.52 1.09
CA PHE A 289 -14.49 14.41 1.85
C PHE A 289 -13.34 13.74 1.11
N TYR A 290 -13.50 13.38 -0.16
CA TYR A 290 -12.42 12.74 -0.92
C TYR A 290 -11.23 13.68 -1.13
N LEU A 291 -11.47 14.96 -1.43
CA LEU A 291 -10.39 15.93 -1.59
C LEU A 291 -9.59 16.10 -0.29
N TYR A 292 -10.29 16.21 0.85
CA TYR A 292 -9.67 16.29 2.17
C TYR A 292 -8.82 15.06 2.49
N ASN A 293 -9.36 13.86 2.25
CA ASN A 293 -8.65 12.61 2.50
C ASN A 293 -7.43 12.42 1.60
N ILE A 294 -7.54 12.77 0.32
CA ILE A 294 -6.41 12.73 -0.62
C ILE A 294 -5.32 13.71 -0.15
N GLY A 295 -5.68 14.94 0.20
CA GLY A 295 -4.75 15.92 0.75
C GLY A 295 -4.10 15.44 2.05
N LEU A 296 -4.86 14.82 2.95
CA LEU A 296 -4.33 14.30 4.21
C LEU A 296 -3.36 13.13 3.97
N VAL A 297 -3.73 12.13 3.18
CA VAL A 297 -2.82 11.01 2.85
C VAL A 297 -1.55 11.52 2.17
N TRP A 298 -1.68 12.51 1.29
CA TRP A 298 -0.52 13.14 0.66
C TRP A 298 0.41 13.81 1.68
N THR A 299 -0.14 14.63 2.57
CA THR A 299 0.62 15.29 3.64
C THR A 299 1.30 14.27 4.55
N LEU A 300 0.61 13.19 4.93
CA LEU A 300 1.17 12.14 5.78
C LEU A 300 2.29 11.36 5.08
N ALA A 301 2.12 11.02 3.80
CA ALA A 301 3.16 10.38 2.99
C ALA A 301 4.38 11.29 2.84
N ALA A 302 4.17 12.59 2.58
CA ALA A 302 5.25 13.57 2.54
C ALA A 302 5.97 13.68 3.89
N MET A 303 5.24 13.75 5.01
CA MET A 303 5.82 13.77 6.36
C MET A 303 6.63 12.50 6.67
N LEU A 304 6.16 11.33 6.22
CA LEU A 304 6.88 10.06 6.38
C LEU A 304 8.18 10.06 5.56
N ALA A 305 8.13 10.48 4.30
CA ALA A 305 9.32 10.57 3.44
C ALA A 305 10.35 11.58 3.98
N TYR A 306 9.90 12.79 4.33
CA TYR A 306 10.73 13.85 4.89
C TYR A 306 11.33 13.41 6.22
N GLY A 307 10.53 12.77 7.06
CA GLY A 307 10.96 12.32 8.37
C GLY A 307 11.94 11.14 8.34
N ILE A 308 11.83 10.25 7.35
CA ILE A 308 12.88 9.24 7.11
C ILE A 308 14.18 9.93 6.71
N TYR A 309 14.11 10.88 5.78
CA TYR A 309 15.28 11.65 5.34
C TYR A 309 15.96 12.40 6.51
N ASP A 310 15.19 13.10 7.35
CA ASP A 310 15.72 13.81 8.53
C ASP A 310 16.62 12.93 9.40
N VAL A 311 16.26 11.63 9.53
CA VAL A 311 16.94 10.67 10.39
C VAL A 311 18.17 10.05 9.71
N VAL A 312 18.05 9.66 8.44
CA VAL A 312 19.09 8.83 7.78
C VAL A 312 20.04 9.60 6.86
N ALA A 313 19.73 10.86 6.54
CA ALA A 313 20.59 11.68 5.70
C ALA A 313 21.91 12.05 6.38
N GLU A 314 21.97 12.05 7.72
CA GLU A 314 23.17 12.42 8.49
C GLU A 314 23.72 13.82 8.10
N GLY A 315 22.84 14.73 7.65
CA GLY A 315 23.22 16.04 7.14
C GLY A 315 23.82 16.05 5.73
N ALA A 316 23.93 14.89 5.09
CA ALA A 316 24.30 14.80 3.68
C ALA A 316 23.14 15.20 2.78
N GLY A 317 23.40 16.08 1.81
CA GLY A 317 22.43 16.49 0.78
C GLY A 317 22.19 15.41 -0.29
N THR A 318 21.80 14.20 0.12
CA THR A 318 21.61 13.03 -0.76
C THR A 318 20.40 13.18 -1.67
N ILE A 319 19.40 13.96 -1.26
CA ILE A 319 18.23 14.32 -2.05
C ILE A 319 17.90 15.81 -1.94
N SER A 320 17.12 16.33 -2.88
CA SER A 320 16.73 17.74 -2.89
C SER A 320 15.65 18.05 -1.86
N GLU A 321 16.01 18.78 -0.80
CA GLU A 321 15.07 19.30 0.19
C GLU A 321 14.03 20.25 -0.42
N ALA A 322 14.44 21.07 -1.40
CA ALA A 322 13.51 21.95 -2.11
C ALA A 322 12.40 21.15 -2.83
N ALA A 323 12.76 20.02 -3.45
CA ALA A 323 11.79 19.14 -4.09
C ALA A 323 10.86 18.45 -3.06
N LEU A 324 11.40 17.96 -1.94
CA LEU A 324 10.60 17.42 -0.84
C LEU A 324 9.62 18.45 -0.26
N SER A 325 10.09 19.69 -0.06
CA SER A 325 9.28 20.81 0.42
C SER A 325 8.14 21.13 -0.57
N GLY A 326 8.44 21.14 -1.87
CA GLY A 326 7.41 21.29 -2.91
C GLY A 326 6.33 20.21 -2.86
N VAL A 327 6.72 18.95 -2.64
CA VAL A 327 5.78 17.83 -2.46
C VAL A 327 4.92 18.01 -1.21
N SER A 328 5.51 18.44 -0.10
CA SER A 328 4.78 18.77 1.13
C SER A 328 3.79 19.93 0.92
N GLY A 329 4.18 20.96 0.18
CA GLY A 329 3.33 22.12 -0.15
C GLY A 329 2.06 21.74 -0.91
N MET A 330 2.15 20.81 -1.86
CA MET A 330 0.97 20.29 -2.57
C MET A 330 -0.03 19.62 -1.62
N GLY A 331 0.46 18.84 -0.65
CA GLY A 331 -0.37 18.23 0.38
C GLY A 331 -1.13 19.27 1.21
N HIS A 332 -0.45 20.33 1.63
CA HIS A 332 -1.07 21.43 2.38
C HIS A 332 -2.17 22.14 1.60
N ILE A 333 -1.96 22.42 0.30
CA ILE A 333 -2.97 23.06 -0.55
C ILE A 333 -4.21 22.17 -0.66
N LEU A 334 -4.03 20.89 -1.01
CA LEU A 334 -5.14 19.95 -1.16
C LEU A 334 -5.91 19.77 0.16
N LEU A 335 -5.19 19.62 1.27
CA LEU A 335 -5.75 19.46 2.60
C LEU A 335 -6.54 20.71 3.03
N GLY A 336 -5.97 21.90 2.85
CA GLY A 336 -6.60 23.17 3.18
C GLY A 336 -7.88 23.42 2.38
N VAL A 337 -7.83 23.24 1.07
CA VAL A 337 -9.01 23.38 0.19
C VAL A 337 -10.09 22.35 0.57
N GLY A 338 -9.70 21.09 0.80
CA GLY A 338 -10.62 20.03 1.22
C GLY A 338 -11.31 20.34 2.55
N LEU A 339 -10.54 20.80 3.54
CA LEU A 339 -11.04 21.11 4.88
C LEU A 339 -12.01 22.29 4.88
N ILE A 340 -11.64 23.39 4.23
CA ILE A 340 -12.51 24.58 4.11
C ILE A 340 -13.79 24.19 3.39
N TRP A 341 -13.70 23.43 2.30
CA TRP A 341 -14.87 23.01 1.54
C TRP A 341 -15.79 22.11 2.38
N LEU A 342 -15.23 21.20 3.18
CA LEU A 342 -15.98 20.35 4.10
C LEU A 342 -16.78 21.20 5.10
N PHE A 343 -16.14 22.16 5.78
CA PHE A 343 -16.81 23.02 6.77
C PHE A 343 -17.85 23.96 6.17
N VAL A 344 -17.60 24.50 4.97
CA VAL A 344 -18.61 25.30 4.26
C VAL A 344 -19.86 24.47 3.97
N ARG A 345 -19.71 23.18 3.65
CA ARG A 345 -20.87 22.28 3.46
C ARG A 345 -21.58 21.99 4.77
N ILE A 346 -20.86 21.78 5.89
CA ILE A 346 -21.47 21.63 7.23
C ILE A 346 -22.30 22.88 7.57
N LYS A 347 -21.73 24.08 7.44
CA LYS A 347 -22.42 25.35 7.73
C LYS A 347 -23.68 25.55 6.91
N LYS A 348 -23.63 25.25 5.60
CA LYS A 348 -24.80 25.38 4.72
C LYS A 348 -25.87 24.32 4.99
N GLY A 349 -25.49 23.12 5.41
CA GLY A 349 -26.42 22.04 5.75
C GLY A 349 -27.26 22.35 6.99
N GLN A 350 -26.66 22.97 8.03
CA GLN A 350 -27.40 23.32 9.24
C GLN A 350 -28.49 24.38 9.01
N ARG A 351 -28.28 25.33 8.08
CA ARG A 351 -29.29 26.33 7.69
C ARG A 351 -30.49 25.77 6.92
N GLN A 352 -30.49 24.47 6.59
CA GLN A 352 -31.61 23.81 5.92
C GLN A 352 -32.43 22.93 6.88
N ILE A 353 -31.94 22.76 8.12
CA ILE A 353 -32.57 21.94 9.17
C ILE A 353 -33.22 22.83 10.24
N ALA A 354 -32.66 24.04 10.46
CA ALA A 354 -33.30 25.14 11.18
C ALA A 354 -34.18 25.95 10.21
#